data_AF-A0A4S4MV82-F1
#
_entry.id   AF-A0A4S4MV82-F1
#
_cell.length_a   1.000
_cell.length_b   1.000
_cell.length_c   1.000
_cell.angle_alpha   90.00
_cell.angle_beta   90.00
_cell.angle_gamma   90.00
#
_symmetry.space_group_name_H-M   'P 1'
#
loop_
_entity.id
_entity.type
_entity.pdbx_description
1 polymer ?
#
loop_
_entity_poly.entity_id
_entity_poly.type
_entity_poly.pdbx_seq_one_letter_code
_entity_poly.pdbx_strand_id
1 'polypeptide(L)'
;METPPSRSVHLEDISRRPALMVSWEKFRYRQAHWFVECVAEFMGVLIYTFAAVFQSGIAYGAGLALAFIVCASTSGGHFHPAVTISFVITKKFPPMKAVRYIASQILGSYVACLLVYVQYNGLIAQATKALEAAGTLNSVMFTPQGPAGIFAFYVLPGANLGQVFLNEFVCDFIFGMVIWAVIDPTNPFINTIITPWIFGLTLSLLIYGYSPIGVAINSSRDVGGRFAALTIWGPAAGGGTYAVLASLTNLPATFFGAMFYELMFTDSSRVVTASSLAVLAGQKALEQRRQDIRGVPSTLSGISYTVDLETNKTRGS
;
A
#
# COMPACT_ATOMS: atom_id res chain seq x y z
N MET A 1 21.84 -0.89 35.53
CA MET A 1 21.33 0.50 35.58
C MET A 1 20.15 0.54 34.63
N GLU A 2 18.95 0.26 35.12
CA GLU A 2 17.73 0.27 34.29
C GLU A 2 17.47 1.70 33.86
N THR A 3 17.53 1.96 32.55
CA THR A 3 16.99 3.19 32.00
C THR A 3 15.48 3.15 32.25
N PRO A 4 14.90 4.12 32.98
CA PRO A 4 13.46 4.14 33.20
C PRO A 4 12.74 4.09 31.84
N PRO A 5 11.57 3.43 31.74
CA PRO A 5 10.82 3.41 30.49
C PRO A 5 10.60 4.85 30.06
N SER A 6 11.04 5.19 28.85
CA SER A 6 10.89 6.55 28.33
C SER A 6 9.40 6.87 28.32
N ARG A 7 8.98 7.79 29.18
CA ARG A 7 7.60 8.26 29.25
C ARG A 7 7.18 8.68 27.84
N SER A 8 6.12 8.06 27.31
CA SER A 8 5.56 8.48 26.03
C SER A 8 5.08 9.92 26.15
N VAL A 9 5.56 10.78 25.25
CA VAL A 9 5.15 12.19 25.21
C VAL A 9 4.32 12.41 23.96
N HIS A 10 3.08 12.88 24.12
CA HIS A 10 2.22 13.19 22.98
C HIS A 10 2.47 14.63 22.53
N LEU A 11 2.32 14.88 21.22
CA LEU A 11 2.52 16.21 20.65
C LEU A 11 1.64 17.29 21.32
N GLU A 12 0.41 16.92 21.71
CA GLU A 12 -0.53 17.80 22.42
C GLU A 12 0.01 18.23 23.81
N ASP A 13 0.86 17.43 24.44
CA ASP A 13 1.43 17.73 25.76
C ASP A 13 2.57 18.76 25.68
N ILE A 14 3.19 18.91 24.50
CA ILE A 14 4.33 19.81 24.27
C ILE A 14 3.91 21.07 23.49
N SER A 15 2.91 20.95 22.61
CA SER A 15 2.49 22.02 21.71
C SER A 15 0.98 22.20 21.73
N ARG A 16 0.55 23.44 21.99
CA ARG A 16 -0.88 23.80 21.98
C ARG A 16 -1.42 23.80 20.56
N ARG A 17 -2.46 23.00 20.32
CA ARG A 17 -3.23 23.05 19.08
C ARG A 17 -4.39 24.04 19.15
N PRO A 18 -4.76 24.68 18.03
CA PRO A 18 -5.96 25.50 17.97
C PRO A 18 -7.21 24.71 18.38
N ALA A 19 -8.14 25.34 19.11
CA ALA A 19 -9.31 24.67 19.68
C ALA A 19 -10.21 23.97 18.63
N LEU A 20 -10.32 24.55 17.44
CA LEU A 20 -11.03 23.96 16.31
C LEU A 20 -10.42 22.62 15.88
N MET A 21 -9.08 22.53 15.85
CA MET A 21 -8.36 21.32 15.47
C MET A 21 -8.51 20.23 16.54
N VAL A 22 -8.47 20.59 17.81
CA VAL A 22 -8.72 19.65 18.92
C VAL A 22 -10.15 19.10 18.86
N SER A 23 -11.12 19.97 18.56
CA SER A 23 -12.52 19.56 18.42
C SER A 23 -12.71 18.62 17.23
N TRP A 24 -12.10 18.93 16.10
CA TRP A 24 -12.06 18.05 14.93
C TRP A 24 -11.42 16.70 15.25
N GLU A 25 -10.29 16.67 15.96
CA GLU A 25 -9.61 15.42 16.33
C GLU A 25 -10.49 14.53 17.20
N LYS A 26 -11.18 15.11 18.20
CA LYS A 26 -12.13 14.38 19.04
C LYS A 26 -13.27 13.80 18.21
N PHE A 27 -13.85 14.59 17.30
CA PHE A 27 -14.89 14.12 16.38
C PHE A 27 -14.38 12.99 15.47
N ARG A 28 -13.19 13.19 14.88
CA ARG A 28 -12.51 12.19 14.04
C ARG A 28 -12.35 10.87 14.78
N TYR A 29 -11.84 10.88 16.01
CA TYR A 29 -11.60 9.65 16.76
C TYR A 29 -12.87 8.92 17.18
N ARG A 30 -13.95 9.67 17.45
CA ARG A 30 -15.22 9.11 17.91
C ARG A 30 -16.10 8.59 16.77
N GLN A 31 -16.23 9.35 15.67
CA GLN A 31 -17.26 9.08 14.66
C GLN A 31 -16.75 8.93 13.24
N ALA A 32 -15.67 9.63 12.86
CA ALA A 32 -15.20 9.67 11.48
C ALA A 32 -13.89 8.91 11.22
N HIS A 33 -13.40 8.11 12.17
CA HIS A 33 -12.08 7.48 12.06
C HIS A 33 -11.99 6.56 10.83
N TRP A 34 -13.02 5.74 10.62
CA TRP A 34 -13.12 4.86 9.47
C TRP A 34 -13.07 5.63 8.14
N PHE A 35 -13.68 6.82 8.09
CA PHE A 35 -13.69 7.66 6.88
C PHE A 35 -12.30 8.23 6.62
N VAL A 36 -11.62 8.70 7.67
CA VAL A 36 -10.26 9.25 7.51
C VAL A 36 -9.24 8.17 7.13
N GLU A 37 -9.44 6.92 7.57
CA GLU A 37 -8.67 5.78 7.06
C GLU A 37 -8.93 5.52 5.57
N CYS A 38 -10.19 5.60 5.13
CA CYS A 38 -10.54 5.48 3.70
C CYS A 38 -9.90 6.61 2.87
N VAL A 39 -9.93 7.85 3.38
CA VAL A 39 -9.26 9.00 2.75
C VAL A 39 -7.75 8.76 2.65
N ALA A 40 -7.11 8.21 3.68
CA ALA A 40 -5.69 7.89 3.64
C ALA A 40 -5.36 6.81 2.59
N GLU A 41 -6.18 5.76 2.46
CA GLU A 41 -6.03 4.75 1.41
C GLU A 41 -6.24 5.33 0.00
N PHE A 42 -7.30 6.13 -0.18
CA PHE A 42 -7.55 6.87 -1.41
C PHE A 42 -6.36 7.75 -1.79
N MET A 43 -5.89 8.59 -0.85
CA MET A 43 -4.78 9.51 -1.08
C MET A 43 -3.47 8.77 -1.33
N GLY A 44 -3.20 7.67 -0.63
CA GLY A 44 -2.00 6.89 -0.84
C GLY A 44 -1.95 6.30 -2.25
N VAL A 45 -3.05 5.68 -2.71
CA VAL A 45 -3.12 5.17 -4.09
C VAL A 45 -3.08 6.29 -5.11
N LEU A 46 -3.75 7.42 -4.83
CA LEU A 46 -3.72 8.59 -5.70
C LEU A 46 -2.29 9.12 -5.88
N ILE A 47 -1.54 9.30 -4.79
CA ILE A 47 -0.17 9.84 -4.81
C ILE A 47 0.76 8.96 -5.65
N TYR A 48 0.78 7.64 -5.40
CA TYR A 48 1.71 6.80 -6.15
C TYR A 48 1.25 6.58 -7.60
N THR A 49 -0.07 6.48 -7.85
CA THR A 49 -0.59 6.34 -9.21
C THR A 49 -0.30 7.61 -10.01
N PHE A 50 -0.42 8.78 -9.40
CA PHE A 50 -0.07 10.06 -10.01
C PHE A 50 1.40 10.09 -10.43
N ALA A 51 2.32 9.64 -9.55
CA ALA A 51 3.75 9.56 -9.87
C ALA A 51 4.07 8.51 -10.94
N ALA A 52 3.28 7.43 -11.02
CA ALA A 52 3.47 6.31 -11.94
C ALA A 52 3.23 6.67 -13.42
N VAL A 53 2.46 7.72 -13.72
CA VAL A 53 2.00 8.00 -15.09
C VAL A 53 3.14 8.38 -16.05
N PHE A 54 4.30 8.79 -15.54
CA PHE A 54 5.51 9.00 -16.35
C PHE A 54 6.16 7.69 -16.83
N GLN A 55 5.60 6.52 -16.52
CA GLN A 55 6.09 5.19 -16.89
C GLN A 55 7.57 4.92 -16.51
N SER A 56 8.12 5.71 -15.59
CA SER A 56 9.46 5.50 -15.04
C SER A 56 9.36 4.67 -13.77
N GLY A 57 10.01 3.50 -13.73
CA GLY A 57 10.00 2.60 -12.58
C GLY A 57 10.40 3.32 -11.27
N ILE A 58 11.41 4.19 -11.30
CA ILE A 58 11.83 4.99 -10.13
C ILE A 58 10.72 5.97 -9.69
N ALA A 59 10.05 6.65 -10.62
CA ALA A 59 8.98 7.59 -10.26
C ALA A 59 7.82 6.88 -9.58
N TYR A 60 7.49 5.68 -10.06
CA TYR A 60 6.46 4.83 -9.49
C TYR A 60 6.84 4.42 -8.05
N GLY A 61 8.05 3.89 -7.85
CA GLY A 61 8.52 3.51 -6.53
C GLY A 61 8.66 4.68 -5.55
N ALA A 62 9.20 5.81 -5.99
CA ALA A 62 9.28 7.02 -5.18
C ALA A 62 7.89 7.52 -4.78
N GLY A 63 6.93 7.46 -5.71
CA GLY A 63 5.52 7.72 -5.43
C GLY A 63 4.95 6.83 -4.34
N LEU A 64 5.25 5.53 -4.36
CA LEU A 64 4.82 4.60 -3.32
C LEU A 64 5.46 4.94 -1.97
N ALA A 65 6.76 5.24 -1.94
CA ALA A 65 7.44 5.67 -0.72
C ALA A 65 6.78 6.94 -0.12
N LEU A 66 6.48 7.94 -0.96
CA LEU A 66 5.79 9.16 -0.55
C LEU A 66 4.36 8.86 -0.04
N ALA A 67 3.62 7.97 -0.70
CA ALA A 67 2.30 7.54 -0.25
C ALA A 67 2.35 6.94 1.17
N PHE A 68 3.34 6.08 1.45
CA PHE A 68 3.56 5.55 2.79
C PHE A 68 3.89 6.64 3.81
N ILE A 69 4.81 7.55 3.48
CA ILE A 69 5.21 8.65 4.36
C ILE A 69 4.01 9.53 4.74
N VAL A 70 3.13 9.82 3.77
CA VAL A 70 1.97 10.71 3.98
C VAL A 70 0.82 9.99 4.69
N CYS A 71 0.48 8.77 4.27
CA CYS A 71 -0.82 8.17 4.60
C CYS A 71 -0.73 6.98 5.57
N ALA A 72 0.39 6.25 5.66
CA ALA A 72 0.46 4.98 6.38
C ALA A 72 0.25 5.12 7.90
N SER A 73 0.65 6.25 8.49
CA SER A 73 0.40 6.55 9.91
C SER A 73 -1.09 6.64 10.28
N THR A 74 -1.96 6.81 9.28
CA THR A 74 -3.42 6.91 9.47
C THR A 74 -4.12 5.58 9.21
N SER A 75 -3.89 4.94 8.05
CA SER A 75 -4.62 3.73 7.64
C SER A 75 -3.87 2.42 7.88
N GLY A 76 -2.57 2.46 8.17
CA GLY A 76 -1.64 1.33 8.07
C GLY A 76 -0.97 1.21 6.70
N GLY A 77 -1.48 1.93 5.70
CA GLY A 77 -0.89 2.05 4.37
C GLY A 77 -0.91 0.76 3.57
N HIS A 78 -2.09 0.17 3.36
CA HIS A 78 -2.17 -1.05 2.55
C HIS A 78 -1.95 -0.72 1.08
N PHE A 79 -2.67 0.29 0.55
CA PHE A 79 -2.63 0.81 -0.82
C PHE A 79 -2.71 -0.26 -1.93
N HIS A 80 -3.13 -1.47 -1.59
CA HIS A 80 -3.08 -2.64 -2.44
C HIS A 80 -4.16 -3.65 -1.96
N PRO A 81 -5.12 -4.02 -2.83
CA PRO A 81 -6.14 -5.01 -2.47
C PRO A 81 -5.58 -6.37 -2.04
N ALA A 82 -4.52 -6.87 -2.69
CA ALA A 82 -3.93 -8.16 -2.32
C ALA A 82 -3.33 -8.15 -0.91
N VAL A 83 -2.65 -7.06 -0.54
CA VAL A 83 -2.15 -6.84 0.84
C VAL A 83 -3.31 -6.76 1.81
N THR A 84 -4.35 -5.99 1.47
CA THR A 84 -5.53 -5.83 2.33
C THR A 84 -6.21 -7.17 2.60
N ILE A 85 -6.42 -8.00 1.57
CA ILE A 85 -7.01 -9.34 1.70
C ILE A 85 -6.08 -10.25 2.51
N SER A 86 -4.78 -10.21 2.25
CA SER A 86 -3.80 -10.99 3.01
C SER A 86 -3.84 -10.63 4.50
N PHE A 87 -3.99 -9.35 4.84
CA PHE A 87 -4.12 -8.88 6.24
C PHE A 87 -5.42 -9.34 6.90
N VAL A 88 -6.52 -9.48 6.15
CA VAL A 88 -7.76 -10.08 6.66
C VAL A 88 -7.51 -11.52 7.10
N ILE A 89 -6.81 -12.30 6.28
CA ILE A 89 -6.57 -13.73 6.51
C ILE A 89 -5.56 -13.94 7.65
N THR A 90 -4.51 -13.13 7.70
CA THR A 90 -3.30 -13.45 8.47
C THR A 90 -3.08 -12.55 9.70
N LYS A 91 -3.57 -11.31 9.67
CA LYS A 91 -3.33 -10.29 10.71
C LYS A 91 -4.63 -9.76 11.34
N LYS A 92 -5.74 -10.53 11.24
CA LYS A 92 -7.06 -10.23 11.85
C LYS A 92 -7.66 -8.87 11.42
N PHE A 93 -7.36 -8.42 10.20
CA PHE A 93 -7.92 -7.17 9.70
C PHE A 93 -9.44 -7.30 9.45
N PRO A 94 -10.29 -6.36 9.91
CA PRO A 94 -11.74 -6.52 9.81
C PRO A 94 -12.24 -6.58 8.35
N PRO A 95 -13.01 -7.61 7.94
CA PRO A 95 -13.43 -7.77 6.55
C PRO A 95 -14.21 -6.58 5.96
N MET A 96 -15.14 -6.00 6.71
CA MET A 96 -15.89 -4.82 6.26
C MET A 96 -15.03 -3.55 6.18
N LYS A 97 -13.90 -3.51 6.90
CA LYS A 97 -12.89 -2.46 6.72
C LYS A 97 -12.08 -2.70 5.44
N ALA A 98 -11.74 -3.95 5.14
CA ALA A 98 -11.07 -4.33 3.89
C ALA A 98 -11.86 -3.92 2.65
N VAL A 99 -13.18 -4.19 2.60
CA VAL A 99 -14.03 -3.79 1.47
C VAL A 99 -13.97 -2.27 1.25
N ARG A 100 -14.05 -1.47 2.32
CA ARG A 100 -13.95 -0.01 2.24
C ARG A 100 -12.57 0.46 1.80
N TYR A 101 -11.51 -0.19 2.25
CA TYR A 101 -10.13 0.08 1.81
C TYR A 101 -9.98 -0.17 0.32
N ILE A 102 -10.39 -1.34 -0.17
CA ILE A 102 -10.30 -1.73 -1.59
C ILE A 102 -11.08 -0.75 -2.48
N ALA A 103 -12.30 -0.38 -2.08
CA ALA A 103 -13.08 0.61 -2.81
C ALA A 103 -12.38 1.98 -2.86
N SER A 104 -11.82 2.43 -1.73
CA SER A 104 -11.09 3.71 -1.65
C SER A 104 -9.81 3.70 -2.47
N GLN A 105 -9.08 2.57 -2.47
CA GLN A 105 -7.87 2.35 -3.25
C GLN A 105 -8.17 2.45 -4.76
N ILE A 106 -9.18 1.72 -5.26
CA ILE A 106 -9.59 1.76 -6.67
C ILE A 106 -10.01 3.17 -7.07
N LEU A 107 -10.79 3.85 -6.22
CA LEU A 107 -11.22 5.23 -6.48
C LEU A 107 -10.03 6.20 -6.52
N GLY A 108 -9.02 6.00 -5.65
CA GLY A 108 -7.79 6.80 -5.64
C GLY A 108 -7.02 6.70 -6.96
N SER A 109 -6.86 5.49 -7.48
CA SER A 109 -6.23 5.26 -8.78
C SER A 109 -7.04 5.87 -9.93
N TYR A 110 -8.36 5.67 -9.92
CA TYR A 110 -9.26 6.24 -10.93
C TYR A 110 -9.14 7.76 -11.02
N VAL A 111 -9.23 8.45 -9.88
CA VAL A 111 -9.12 9.92 -9.82
C VAL A 111 -7.72 10.39 -10.22
N ALA A 112 -6.65 9.70 -9.80
CA ALA A 112 -5.29 10.04 -10.22
C ALA A 112 -5.14 10.01 -11.74
N CYS A 113 -5.64 8.96 -12.40
CA CYS A 113 -5.58 8.85 -13.86
C CYS A 113 -6.37 9.96 -14.56
N LEU A 114 -7.58 10.31 -14.08
CA LEU A 114 -8.35 11.43 -14.64
C LEU A 114 -7.65 12.77 -14.45
N LEU A 115 -7.06 13.02 -13.27
CA LEU A 115 -6.31 14.24 -13.01
C LEU A 115 -5.13 14.38 -13.98
N VAL A 116 -4.37 13.31 -14.19
CA VAL A 116 -3.24 13.33 -15.12
C VAL A 116 -3.72 13.50 -16.57
N TYR A 117 -4.83 12.86 -16.96
CA TYR A 117 -5.42 13.05 -18.28
C TYR A 117 -5.75 14.53 -18.54
N VAL A 118 -6.34 15.23 -17.56
CA VAL A 118 -6.64 16.66 -17.68
C VAL A 118 -5.36 17.49 -17.72
N GLN A 119 -4.38 17.22 -16.85
CA GLN A 119 -3.12 17.95 -16.79
C GLN A 119 -2.29 17.81 -18.08
N TYR A 120 -2.31 16.63 -18.70
CA TYR A 120 -1.54 16.30 -19.90
C TYR A 120 -2.36 16.32 -21.18
N ASN A 121 -3.61 16.80 -21.13
CA ASN A 121 -4.56 16.71 -22.25
C ASN A 121 -3.98 17.23 -23.56
N GLY A 122 -3.30 18.38 -23.53
CA GLY A 122 -2.67 18.97 -24.71
C GLY A 122 -1.60 18.06 -25.34
N LEU A 123 -0.74 17.45 -24.54
CA LEU A 123 0.31 16.54 -25.02
C LEU A 123 -0.28 15.22 -25.52
N ILE A 124 -1.27 14.68 -24.81
CA ILE A 124 -1.98 13.46 -25.21
C ILE A 124 -2.70 13.68 -26.54
N ALA A 125 -3.37 14.82 -26.72
CA ALA A 125 -4.05 15.17 -27.96
C ALA A 125 -3.06 15.32 -29.13
N GLN A 126 -1.90 15.95 -28.90
CA GLN A 126 -0.84 16.06 -29.90
C GLN A 126 -0.30 14.68 -30.30
N ALA A 127 0.02 13.83 -29.33
CA ALA A 127 0.51 12.47 -29.57
C ALA A 127 -0.53 11.63 -30.32
N THR A 128 -1.81 11.72 -29.93
CA THR A 128 -2.93 11.01 -30.59
C THR A 128 -3.05 11.43 -32.05
N LYS A 129 -3.03 12.74 -32.35
CA LYS A 129 -3.08 13.26 -33.72
C LYS A 129 -1.88 12.81 -34.56
N ALA A 130 -0.69 12.73 -33.97
CA ALA A 130 0.49 12.23 -34.66
C ALA A 130 0.34 10.75 -35.05
N LEU A 131 -0.23 9.93 -34.17
CA LEU A 131 -0.54 8.52 -34.45
C LEU A 131 -1.66 8.35 -35.49
N GLU A 132 -2.66 9.24 -35.49
CA GLU A 132 -3.70 9.28 -36.52
C GLU A 132 -3.10 9.61 -37.89
N ALA A 133 -2.26 10.64 -37.98
CA ALA A 133 -1.59 11.04 -39.22
C ALA A 133 -0.66 9.94 -39.75
N ALA A 134 -0.05 9.16 -38.86
CA ALA A 134 0.74 7.99 -39.23
C ALA A 134 -0.11 6.76 -39.61
N GLY A 135 -1.43 6.79 -39.44
CA GLY A 135 -2.33 5.66 -39.70
C GLY A 135 -2.19 4.50 -38.71
N THR A 136 -1.49 4.70 -37.59
CA THR A 136 -1.18 3.65 -36.61
C THR A 136 -2.03 3.71 -35.34
N LEU A 137 -2.82 4.78 -35.13
CA LEU A 137 -3.59 4.96 -33.89
C LEU A 137 -4.40 3.70 -33.52
N ASN A 138 -5.17 3.16 -34.46
CA ASN A 138 -6.07 2.03 -34.16
C ASN A 138 -5.33 0.77 -33.70
N SER A 139 -4.10 0.54 -34.16
CA SER A 139 -3.31 -0.64 -33.77
C SER A 139 -2.55 -0.44 -32.46
N VAL A 140 -2.27 0.81 -32.07
CA VAL A 140 -1.49 1.11 -30.85
C VAL A 140 -2.34 1.63 -29.70
N MET A 141 -3.56 2.12 -29.94
CA MET A 141 -4.37 2.85 -28.96
C MET A 141 -4.46 2.16 -27.60
N PHE A 142 -4.70 0.85 -27.62
CA PHE A 142 -4.88 -0.02 -26.46
C PHE A 142 -3.71 -1.00 -26.31
N THR A 143 -2.49 -0.49 -26.39
CA THR A 143 -1.24 -1.22 -26.12
C THR A 143 -0.41 -0.45 -25.07
N PRO A 144 0.68 -1.03 -24.52
CA PRO A 144 1.57 -0.29 -23.61
C PRO A 144 2.12 1.01 -24.18
N GLN A 145 2.24 1.12 -25.51
CA GLN A 145 2.81 2.26 -26.22
C GLN A 145 1.74 3.28 -26.67
N GLY A 146 0.46 2.96 -26.51
CA GLY A 146 -0.64 3.84 -26.91
C GLY A 146 -1.02 4.88 -25.86
N PRO A 147 -1.86 5.87 -26.24
CA PRO A 147 -2.43 6.83 -25.31
C PRO A 147 -3.16 6.19 -24.11
N ALA A 148 -3.88 5.08 -24.31
CA ALA A 148 -4.56 4.41 -23.20
C ALA A 148 -3.58 3.69 -22.25
N GLY A 149 -2.43 3.23 -22.78
CA GLY A 149 -1.35 2.57 -22.03
C GLY A 149 -0.69 3.44 -20.95
N ILE A 150 -0.90 4.76 -21.03
CA ILE A 150 -0.50 5.72 -19.99
C ILE A 150 -1.28 5.45 -18.69
N PHE A 151 -2.56 5.08 -18.79
CA PHE A 151 -3.49 5.03 -17.66
C PHE A 151 -3.86 3.61 -17.26
N ALA A 152 -4.04 2.70 -18.21
CA ALA A 152 -4.40 1.31 -17.96
C ALA A 152 -3.37 0.38 -18.56
N PHE A 153 -3.21 -0.81 -17.99
CA PHE A 153 -2.29 -1.78 -18.56
C PHE A 153 -2.95 -2.52 -19.71
N TYR A 154 -2.15 -2.75 -20.75
CA TYR A 154 -2.47 -3.57 -21.90
C TYR A 154 -1.26 -4.43 -22.25
N VAL A 155 -1.45 -5.42 -23.11
CA VAL A 155 -0.35 -6.20 -23.67
C VAL A 155 -0.35 -6.03 -25.19
N LEU A 156 0.80 -6.30 -25.81
CA LEU A 156 0.90 -6.26 -27.26
C LEU A 156 0.02 -7.34 -27.91
N PRO A 157 -0.55 -7.08 -29.10
CA PRO A 157 -1.24 -8.11 -29.87
C PRO A 157 -0.36 -9.35 -30.08
N GLY A 158 -0.92 -10.53 -29.82
CA GLY A 158 -0.19 -11.80 -29.92
C GLY A 158 0.66 -12.16 -28.69
N ALA A 159 0.63 -11.36 -27.61
CA ALA A 159 1.30 -11.71 -26.36
C ALA A 159 0.79 -13.05 -25.79
N ASN A 160 1.71 -13.86 -25.28
CA ASN A 160 1.39 -15.12 -24.65
C ASN A 160 0.86 -14.89 -23.23
N LEU A 161 -0.47 -14.99 -23.05
CA LEU A 161 -1.11 -14.75 -21.74
C LEU A 161 -0.62 -15.69 -20.64
N GLY A 162 -0.12 -16.90 -20.96
CA GLY A 162 0.48 -17.79 -19.98
C GLY A 162 1.80 -17.24 -19.42
N GLN A 163 2.62 -16.62 -20.27
CA GLN A 163 3.85 -15.94 -19.85
C GLN A 163 3.54 -14.67 -19.05
N VAL A 164 2.52 -13.92 -19.46
CA VAL A 164 2.06 -12.74 -18.74
C VAL A 164 1.55 -13.11 -17.34
N PHE A 165 0.75 -14.18 -17.24
CA PHE A 165 0.28 -14.72 -15.95
C PHE A 165 1.46 -15.13 -15.07
N LEU A 166 2.41 -15.89 -15.60
CA LEU A 166 3.59 -16.33 -14.84
C LEU A 166 4.41 -15.12 -14.35
N ASN A 167 4.60 -14.12 -15.22
CA ASN A 167 5.32 -12.89 -14.90
C ASN A 167 4.65 -12.11 -13.76
N GLU A 168 3.35 -11.88 -13.86
CA GLU A 168 2.52 -11.24 -12.82
C GLU A 168 2.65 -12.02 -11.50
N PHE A 169 2.39 -13.34 -11.53
CA PHE A 169 2.42 -14.18 -10.35
C PHE A 169 3.78 -14.17 -9.65
N VAL A 170 4.88 -14.30 -10.40
CA VAL A 170 6.23 -14.29 -9.80
C VAL A 170 6.56 -12.93 -9.20
N CYS A 171 6.27 -11.83 -9.90
CA CYS A 171 6.53 -10.49 -9.40
C CYS A 171 5.77 -10.23 -8.09
N ASP A 172 4.47 -10.57 -8.05
CA ASP A 172 3.62 -10.37 -6.88
C ASP A 172 3.98 -11.30 -5.72
N PHE A 173 4.43 -12.52 -6.01
CA PHE A 173 4.96 -13.42 -4.98
C PHE A 173 6.21 -12.83 -4.32
N ILE A 174 7.16 -12.33 -5.11
CA ILE A 174 8.34 -11.63 -4.58
C ILE A 174 7.92 -10.38 -3.80
N PHE A 175 7.00 -9.58 -4.33
CA PHE A 175 6.54 -8.36 -3.67
C PHE A 175 5.88 -8.68 -2.32
N GLY A 176 5.00 -9.68 -2.26
CA GLY A 176 4.36 -10.16 -1.04
C GLY A 176 5.36 -10.66 0.01
N MET A 177 6.37 -11.43 -0.41
CA MET A 177 7.46 -11.86 0.48
C MET A 177 8.23 -10.68 1.06
N VAL A 178 8.61 -9.70 0.22
CA VAL A 178 9.35 -8.52 0.69
C VAL A 178 8.50 -7.69 1.64
N ILE A 179 7.19 -7.55 1.37
CA ILE A 179 6.27 -6.86 2.29
C ILE A 179 6.32 -7.51 3.66
N TRP A 180 6.16 -8.83 3.72
CA TRP A 180 6.22 -9.57 4.99
C TRP A 180 7.58 -9.48 5.67
N ALA A 181 8.66 -9.51 4.89
CA ALA A 181 10.01 -9.35 5.41
C ALA A 181 10.27 -7.98 6.05
N VAL A 182 9.70 -6.92 5.48
CA VAL A 182 9.89 -5.55 5.95
C VAL A 182 9.01 -5.22 7.15
N ILE A 183 7.83 -5.83 7.25
CA ILE A 183 6.95 -5.64 8.42
C ILE A 183 7.24 -6.63 9.56
N ASP A 184 8.13 -7.62 9.34
CA ASP A 184 8.61 -8.49 10.41
C ASP A 184 9.44 -7.66 11.41
N PRO A 185 8.96 -7.50 12.66
CA PRO A 185 9.61 -6.64 13.63
C PRO A 185 10.92 -7.25 14.18
N THR A 186 11.18 -8.52 13.88
CA THR A 186 12.40 -9.26 14.26
C THR A 186 13.47 -9.28 13.17
N ASN A 187 13.18 -8.76 11.97
CA ASN A 187 14.13 -8.74 10.87
C ASN A 187 15.25 -7.70 11.13
N PRO A 188 16.51 -8.13 11.36
CA PRO A 188 17.59 -7.21 11.74
C PRO A 188 18.08 -6.31 10.59
N PHE A 189 17.71 -6.64 9.34
CA PHE A 189 18.13 -5.87 8.17
C PHE A 189 17.22 -4.69 7.86
N ILE A 190 16.11 -4.54 8.59
CA ILE A 190 15.15 -3.46 8.39
C ILE A 190 15.04 -2.56 9.60
N ASN A 191 15.02 -1.26 9.31
CA ASN A 191 14.62 -0.22 10.24
C ASN A 191 13.28 0.36 9.77
N THR A 192 12.34 0.56 10.69
CA THR A 192 10.99 1.04 10.35
C THR A 192 10.97 2.40 9.63
N ILE A 193 12.03 3.22 9.78
CA ILE A 193 12.18 4.49 9.07
C ILE A 193 12.39 4.29 7.56
N ILE A 194 13.09 3.23 7.15
CA ILE A 194 13.40 2.96 5.73
C ILE A 194 12.32 2.14 5.02
N THR A 195 11.35 1.60 5.75
CA THR A 195 10.24 0.79 5.21
C THR A 195 9.57 1.40 3.96
N PRO A 196 9.20 2.70 3.92
CA PRO A 196 8.61 3.31 2.72
C PRO A 196 9.50 3.20 1.47
N TRP A 197 10.81 3.42 1.65
CA TRP A 197 11.78 3.40 0.57
C TRP A 197 12.03 1.99 0.04
N ILE A 198 12.04 0.99 0.91
CA ILE A 198 12.19 -0.41 0.49
C ILE A 198 10.98 -0.85 -0.33
N PHE A 199 9.75 -0.53 0.10
CA PHE A 199 8.56 -0.82 -0.71
C PHE A 199 8.61 -0.15 -2.09
N GLY A 200 8.99 1.13 -2.13
CA GLY A 200 9.17 1.86 -3.38
C GLY A 200 10.25 1.26 -4.29
N LEU A 201 11.41 0.92 -3.72
CA LEU A 201 12.53 0.34 -4.45
C LEU A 201 12.14 -1.03 -5.04
N THR A 202 11.50 -1.90 -4.25
CA THR A 202 11.04 -3.21 -4.73
C THR A 202 10.06 -3.03 -5.90
N LEU A 203 9.09 -2.12 -5.78
CA LEU A 203 8.18 -1.84 -6.88
C LEU A 203 8.91 -1.33 -8.13
N SER A 204 9.87 -0.42 -7.98
CA SER A 204 10.69 0.09 -9.09
C SER A 204 11.44 -1.02 -9.81
N LEU A 205 12.09 -1.91 -9.05
CA LEU A 205 12.87 -3.02 -9.60
C LEU A 205 11.99 -4.01 -10.37
N LEU A 206 10.82 -4.35 -9.82
CA LEU A 206 9.87 -5.23 -10.50
C LEU A 206 9.36 -4.61 -11.81
N ILE A 207 9.04 -3.32 -11.81
CA ILE A 207 8.58 -2.63 -13.03
C ILE A 207 9.69 -2.57 -14.08
N TYR A 208 10.92 -2.22 -13.71
CA TYR A 208 12.02 -2.17 -14.68
C TYR A 208 12.37 -3.54 -15.25
N GLY A 209 12.38 -4.58 -14.41
CA GLY A 209 12.74 -5.93 -14.84
C GLY A 209 11.68 -6.59 -15.70
N TYR A 210 10.39 -6.32 -15.43
CA TYR A 210 9.30 -7.20 -15.87
C TYR A 210 8.15 -6.49 -16.60
N SER A 211 8.14 -5.16 -16.70
CA SER A 211 7.11 -4.44 -17.47
C SER A 211 7.06 -4.75 -18.97
N PRO A 212 8.15 -5.12 -19.69
CA PRO A 212 8.05 -5.48 -21.11
C PRO A 212 7.16 -6.70 -21.39
N ILE A 213 7.07 -7.63 -20.44
CA ILE A 213 6.16 -8.79 -20.53
C ILE A 213 4.72 -8.38 -20.14
N GLY A 214 4.59 -7.38 -19.29
CA GLY A 214 3.34 -6.91 -18.71
C GLY A 214 3.26 -7.31 -17.25
N VAL A 215 3.26 -6.30 -16.37
CA VAL A 215 3.13 -6.48 -14.93
C VAL A 215 2.28 -5.37 -14.34
N ALA A 216 1.20 -5.70 -13.64
CA ALA A 216 0.35 -4.73 -12.97
C ALA A 216 0.73 -4.54 -11.49
N ILE A 217 1.09 -5.62 -10.80
CA ILE A 217 1.51 -5.73 -9.39
C ILE A 217 0.40 -5.35 -8.39
N ASN A 218 -0.57 -4.53 -8.80
CA ASN A 218 -1.57 -3.97 -7.91
C ASN A 218 -2.92 -3.87 -8.59
N SER A 219 -3.86 -4.67 -8.10
CA SER A 219 -5.27 -4.67 -8.50
C SER A 219 -5.89 -3.27 -8.55
N SER A 220 -5.68 -2.45 -7.52
CA SER A 220 -6.33 -1.12 -7.45
C SER A 220 -5.80 -0.17 -8.53
N ARG A 221 -4.51 -0.28 -8.87
CA ARG A 221 -3.90 0.53 -9.92
C ARG A 221 -4.34 0.10 -11.32
N ASP A 222 -4.51 -1.20 -11.53
CA ASP A 222 -5.03 -1.69 -12.81
C ASP A 222 -6.51 -1.34 -12.97
N VAL A 223 -7.35 -1.75 -12.02
CA VAL A 223 -8.81 -1.55 -12.09
C VAL A 223 -9.17 -0.07 -12.13
N GLY A 224 -8.57 0.76 -11.27
CA GLY A 224 -8.85 2.20 -11.24
C GLY A 224 -8.41 2.89 -12.54
N GLY A 225 -7.19 2.61 -13.01
CA GLY A 225 -6.70 3.13 -14.29
C GLY A 225 -7.54 2.67 -15.48
N ARG A 226 -8.02 1.43 -15.46
CA ARG A 226 -8.90 0.87 -16.50
C ARG A 226 -10.28 1.50 -16.50
N PHE A 227 -10.86 1.80 -15.33
CA PHE A 227 -12.08 2.61 -15.26
C PHE A 227 -11.88 4.02 -15.82
N ALA A 228 -10.70 4.63 -15.61
CA ALA A 228 -10.39 5.93 -16.20
C ALA A 228 -10.29 5.82 -17.73
N ALA A 229 -9.61 4.79 -18.24
CA ALA A 229 -9.52 4.54 -19.67
C ALA A 229 -10.90 4.27 -20.32
N LEU A 230 -11.77 3.50 -19.65
CA LEU A 230 -13.16 3.30 -20.07
C LEU A 230 -13.98 4.59 -20.07
N THR A 231 -13.72 5.50 -19.13
CA THR A 231 -14.39 6.81 -19.07
C THR A 231 -13.95 7.69 -20.24
N ILE A 232 -12.66 7.65 -20.62
CA ILE A 232 -12.09 8.53 -21.63
C ILE A 232 -12.35 8.01 -23.05
N TRP A 233 -12.17 6.71 -23.29
CA TRP A 233 -12.17 6.10 -24.63
C TRP A 233 -13.29 5.08 -24.86
N GLY A 234 -14.20 4.94 -23.89
CA GLY A 234 -15.37 4.06 -24.00
C GLY A 234 -15.03 2.57 -23.91
N PRO A 235 -16.00 1.70 -24.25
CA PRO A 235 -15.92 0.26 -23.99
C PRO A 235 -14.72 -0.48 -24.59
N ALA A 236 -14.16 0.04 -25.69
CA ALA A 236 -12.98 -0.54 -26.35
C ALA A 236 -11.74 -0.56 -25.44
N ALA A 237 -11.67 0.32 -24.44
CA ALA A 237 -10.57 0.37 -23.47
C ALA A 237 -10.59 -0.76 -22.43
N GLY A 238 -11.58 -1.65 -22.45
CA GLY A 238 -11.81 -2.66 -21.41
C GLY A 238 -10.69 -3.69 -21.24
N GLY A 239 -9.81 -3.89 -22.22
CA GLY A 239 -8.63 -4.77 -22.10
C GLY A 239 -8.91 -6.28 -22.11
N GLY A 240 -10.19 -6.71 -22.15
CA GLY A 240 -10.60 -8.10 -22.35
C GLY A 240 -10.02 -9.07 -21.31
N THR A 241 -9.59 -10.25 -21.75
CA THR A 241 -9.06 -11.31 -20.88
C THR A 241 -7.82 -10.86 -20.10
N TYR A 242 -6.98 -9.99 -20.67
CA TYR A 242 -5.81 -9.48 -19.98
C TYR A 242 -6.18 -8.63 -18.76
N ALA A 243 -7.28 -7.85 -18.82
CA ALA A 243 -7.73 -7.06 -17.67
C ALA A 243 -8.03 -7.94 -16.45
N VAL A 244 -8.68 -9.09 -16.67
CA VAL A 244 -9.00 -10.05 -15.60
C VAL A 244 -7.71 -10.64 -15.03
N LEU A 245 -6.77 -11.03 -15.90
CA LEU A 245 -5.47 -11.58 -15.49
C LEU A 245 -4.70 -10.58 -14.65
N ALA A 246 -4.49 -9.36 -15.15
CA ALA A 246 -3.76 -8.28 -14.47
C ALA A 246 -4.39 -7.92 -13.11
N SER A 247 -5.72 -7.84 -13.07
CA SER A 247 -6.45 -7.45 -11.86
C SER A 247 -6.50 -8.57 -10.81
N LEU A 248 -6.55 -9.86 -11.17
CA LEU A 248 -6.79 -10.93 -10.20
C LEU A 248 -5.57 -11.74 -9.82
N THR A 249 -4.54 -11.84 -10.67
CA THR A 249 -3.39 -12.72 -10.43
C THR A 249 -2.55 -12.29 -9.22
N ASN A 250 -2.43 -10.99 -9.00
CA ASN A 250 -1.70 -10.42 -7.87
C ASN A 250 -2.28 -10.83 -6.50
N LEU A 251 -3.59 -11.14 -6.44
CA LEU A 251 -4.29 -11.49 -5.19
C LEU A 251 -3.75 -12.80 -4.56
N PRO A 252 -3.82 -13.97 -5.22
CA PRO A 252 -3.24 -15.19 -4.68
C PRO A 252 -1.71 -15.13 -4.64
N ALA A 253 -1.05 -14.47 -5.60
CA ALA A 253 0.39 -14.41 -5.67
C ALA A 253 1.01 -13.68 -4.45
N THR A 254 0.50 -12.49 -4.13
CA THR A 254 0.92 -11.73 -2.94
C THR A 254 0.66 -12.52 -1.66
N PHE A 255 -0.51 -13.15 -1.56
CA PHE A 255 -0.86 -13.98 -0.40
C PHE A 255 0.09 -15.18 -0.24
N PHE A 256 0.40 -15.90 -1.32
CA PHE A 256 1.35 -17.02 -1.25
C PHE A 256 2.75 -16.55 -0.94
N GLY A 257 3.18 -15.38 -1.43
CA GLY A 257 4.45 -14.76 -1.04
C GLY A 257 4.50 -14.48 0.46
N ALA A 258 3.45 -13.86 1.00
CA ALA A 258 3.31 -13.61 2.43
C ALA A 258 3.36 -14.91 3.26
N MET A 259 2.64 -15.94 2.84
CA MET A 259 2.62 -17.24 3.54
C MET A 259 3.93 -17.99 3.44
N PHE A 260 4.62 -17.91 2.30
CA PHE A 260 5.95 -18.48 2.19
C PHE A 260 6.91 -17.83 3.19
N TYR A 261 6.90 -16.50 3.31
CA TYR A 261 7.71 -15.81 4.31
C TYR A 261 7.35 -16.21 5.75
N GLU A 262 6.06 -16.23 6.07
CA GLU A 262 5.58 -16.60 7.41
C GLU A 262 5.98 -18.03 7.78
N LEU A 263 5.87 -18.99 6.85
CA LEU A 263 6.17 -20.40 7.11
C LEU A 263 7.66 -20.72 7.12
N MET A 264 8.45 -20.06 6.27
CA MET A 264 9.85 -20.44 6.05
C MET A 264 10.84 -19.56 6.80
N PHE A 265 10.52 -18.28 7.01
CA PHE A 265 11.49 -17.28 7.47
C PHE A 265 11.09 -16.58 8.77
N THR A 266 9.82 -16.67 9.18
CA THR A 266 9.40 -16.11 10.47
C THR A 266 9.80 -17.05 11.59
N ASP A 267 10.45 -16.49 12.62
CA ASP A 267 10.88 -17.23 13.80
C ASP A 267 10.57 -16.42 15.05
N SER A 268 9.66 -16.94 15.88
CA SER A 268 9.20 -16.32 17.12
C SER A 268 10.27 -16.27 18.22
N SER A 269 11.37 -17.01 18.08
CA SER A 269 12.50 -16.96 19.01
C SER A 269 13.41 -15.74 18.79
N ARG A 270 13.29 -15.06 17.64
CA ARG A 270 14.08 -13.86 17.33
C ARG A 270 13.65 -12.66 18.16
N VAL A 271 14.63 -11.84 18.52
CA VAL A 271 14.42 -10.63 19.31
C VAL A 271 13.84 -9.52 18.42
N VAL A 272 12.83 -8.83 18.94
CA VAL A 272 12.28 -7.64 18.29
C VAL A 272 13.33 -6.54 18.24
N THR A 273 13.51 -5.95 17.06
CA THR A 273 14.47 -4.87 16.85
C THR A 273 14.11 -3.61 17.66
N ALA A 274 15.12 -2.84 18.08
CA ALA A 274 14.90 -1.63 18.86
C ALA A 274 14.02 -0.59 18.14
N SER A 275 14.17 -0.46 16.82
CA SER A 275 13.34 0.44 16.01
C SER A 275 11.87 0.00 16.00
N SER A 276 11.61 -1.30 15.84
CA SER A 276 10.26 -1.85 15.87
C SER A 276 9.63 -1.75 17.27
N LEU A 277 10.40 -1.98 18.34
CA LEU A 277 9.94 -1.77 19.72
C LEU A 277 9.49 -0.32 19.95
N ALA A 278 10.25 0.67 19.48
CA ALA A 278 9.90 2.07 19.62
C ALA A 278 8.59 2.41 18.90
N VAL A 279 8.38 1.87 17.70
CA VAL A 279 7.14 2.07 16.93
C VAL A 279 5.95 1.40 17.61
N LEU A 280 6.10 0.15 18.06
CA LEU A 280 5.05 -0.59 18.78
C LEU A 280 4.66 0.12 20.09
N ALA A 281 5.64 0.62 20.85
CA ALA A 281 5.39 1.40 22.06
C ALA A 281 4.61 2.68 21.76
N GLY A 282 4.98 3.42 20.71
CA GLY A 282 4.28 4.62 20.27
C GLY A 282 2.83 4.35 19.82
N GLN A 283 2.61 3.28 19.07
CA GLN A 283 1.27 2.86 18.63
C GLN A 283 0.39 2.48 19.81
N LYS A 284 0.92 1.73 20.78
CA LYS A 284 0.20 1.33 21.99
C LYS A 284 -0.18 2.53 22.85
N ALA A 285 0.73 3.48 23.05
CA ALA A 285 0.45 4.72 23.78
C ALA A 285 -0.65 5.56 23.09
N LEU A 286 -0.62 5.63 21.76
CA LEU A 286 -1.65 6.31 20.98
C LEU A 286 -3.02 5.60 21.11
N GLU A 287 -3.04 4.27 21.09
CA GLU A 287 -4.27 3.49 21.23
C GLU A 287 -4.91 3.68 22.61
N GLN A 288 -4.11 3.65 23.69
CA GLN A 288 -4.57 3.95 25.04
C GLN A 288 -5.23 5.33 25.12
N ARG A 289 -4.56 6.38 24.61
CA ARG A 289 -5.12 7.74 24.62
C ARG A 289 -6.39 7.86 23.76
N ARG A 290 -6.51 7.09 22.68
CA ARG A 290 -7.75 7.02 21.89
C ARG A 290 -8.90 6.36 22.65
N GLN A 291 -8.62 5.34 23.45
CA GLN A 291 -9.63 4.70 24.31
C GLN A 291 -10.17 5.69 25.35
N ASP A 292 -9.28 6.45 25.99
CA ASP A 292 -9.65 7.50 26.95
C ASP A 292 -10.56 8.57 26.30
N ILE A 293 -10.23 9.03 25.09
CA ILE A 293 -11.05 10.01 24.35
C ILE A 293 -12.44 9.45 24.00
N ARG A 294 -12.53 8.13 23.75
CA ARG A 294 -13.80 7.46 23.43
C ARG A 294 -14.65 7.16 24.66
N GLY A 295 -14.11 7.31 25.87
CA GLY A 295 -14.81 6.97 27.11
C GLY A 295 -15.00 5.46 27.30
N VAL A 296 -14.17 4.64 26.64
CA VAL A 296 -14.15 3.19 26.85
C VAL A 296 -13.16 2.92 27.99
N PRO A 297 -13.57 2.26 29.10
CA PRO A 297 -12.64 1.94 30.19
C PRO A 297 -11.45 1.16 29.65
N SER A 298 -10.23 1.59 29.99
CA SER A 298 -9.03 0.84 29.64
C SER A 298 -9.05 -0.49 30.37
N THR A 299 -9.17 -1.61 29.65
CA THR A 299 -9.06 -2.96 30.23
C THR A 299 -7.62 -3.30 30.67
N LEU A 300 -6.72 -2.32 30.65
CA LEU A 300 -5.29 -2.45 30.92
C LEU A 300 -4.82 -1.55 32.08
N SER A 301 -5.71 -1.09 32.94
CA SER A 301 -5.37 -0.33 34.15
C SER A 301 -4.75 -1.20 35.26
N GLY A 302 -3.75 -2.02 34.93
CA GLY A 302 -3.15 -2.95 35.90
C GLY A 302 -1.84 -3.64 35.52
N ILE A 303 -1.28 -3.42 34.32
CA ILE A 303 0.02 -4.02 33.97
C ILE A 303 1.12 -2.95 34.11
N SER A 304 1.68 -2.88 35.32
CA SER A 304 3.01 -2.30 35.53
C SER A 304 4.03 -3.15 34.78
N TYR A 305 4.82 -2.54 33.90
CA TYR A 305 5.91 -3.22 33.21
C TYR A 305 7.14 -3.21 34.11
N THR A 306 7.19 -4.14 35.04
CA THR A 306 8.47 -4.68 35.52
C THR A 306 8.79 -5.88 34.64
N VAL A 307 9.79 -5.72 33.78
CA VAL A 307 10.51 -6.88 33.25
C VAL A 307 11.34 -7.36 34.43
N ASP A 308 10.86 -8.36 35.17
CA ASP A 308 11.66 -9.01 36.21
C ASP A 308 12.84 -9.71 35.52
N LEU A 309 13.98 -9.00 35.44
CA LEU A 309 15.26 -9.55 34.99
C LEU A 309 15.95 -10.40 36.07
N GLU A 310 15.30 -10.69 37.20
CA GLU A 310 15.90 -11.45 38.30
C GLU A 310 14.96 -12.49 38.94
N THR A 311 14.45 -13.47 38.19
CA THR A 311 14.08 -14.75 38.81
C THR A 311 14.31 -15.92 37.86
N ASN A 312 15.58 -16.28 37.65
CA ASN A 312 15.93 -17.65 37.28
C ASN A 312 17.11 -18.16 38.12
N LYS A 313 17.10 -17.84 39.42
CA LYS A 313 17.79 -18.61 40.44
C LYS A 313 16.76 -19.35 41.27
N THR A 314 16.95 -20.66 41.33
CA THR A 314 16.37 -21.63 42.27
C THR A 314 14.88 -21.96 42.16
N ARG A 315 14.58 -23.02 41.40
CA ARG A 315 13.61 -24.12 41.67
C ARG A 315 13.90 -25.19 40.60
N GLY A 316 14.34 -26.41 40.84
CA GLY A 316 14.61 -27.21 42.03
C GLY A 316 14.79 -28.66 41.55
N SER A 317 15.62 -29.43 42.28
CA SER A 317 15.99 -30.85 42.16
C SER A 317 16.78 -31.28 40.92
#